data_AF-A0A365PJK4-F1
#
_entry.id   AF-A0A365PJK4-F1
#
_cell.length_a   1.000
_cell.length_b   1.000
_cell.length_c   1.000
_cell.angle_alpha   90.00
_cell.angle_beta   90.00
_cell.angle_gamma   90.00
#
_symmetry.space_group_name_H-M   'P 1'
#
loop_
_entity.id
_entity.type
_entity.pdbx_description
1 polymer ?
#
loop_
_entity_poly.entity_id
_entity_poly.type
_entity_poly.pdbx_seq_one_letter_code
_entity_poly.pdbx_strand_id
1 'polypeptide(L)'
;MKLQNISILKPIFYTFITAISIQAQSIYAGAENICEPNLHLDDRDLNGCSNLPVLYPSNDSQTNTALLLSDLGLAEIEPMQIDQNLWDATFGYVPFDAANVSLATKNKIQNQRNELAVKDEIIFDERCYSFNSGNNAFIDQVKTHKLIPANEKLVLINERKKMNQCDNKIALISIDPNWSTTTRQYASYLNASILFYNANYSSSTKIFTVLTSVEDAWLKETAQYMLIRTTLNSAYATGVDQYGDVYLDNINQNLLKQFLGHITNYLNTYPNGRYVASARGFLRRGFWLSKRQDLLVNEIVWQIQNPKSKFYNLDMGQLPAEIDRRIFSSNSFELKNLKDPFFLTIYNLMNMRDYKTEHYQPITWSQLNAQKDFFKTQPELFNYLRAIHLFFIQNKPQDALNYLPKSNIKNTNYLQLSQTFLKGQILEKLGQNQTAEEYWTNLLAQARTLYQKGLFETALSKHLNIKQDYSAFIGKQAKISQPNLQKQFITQQANIDSLDKIKRWIRKF
;
A
#
# COMPACT_ATOMS: atom_id res chain seq x y z
N MET A 1 57.04 28.10 47.87
CA MET A 1 57.67 29.43 48.03
C MET A 1 57.38 30.21 46.75
N LYS A 2 56.45 31.18 46.72
CA LYS A 2 56.63 32.61 47.07
C LYS A 2 57.86 33.19 46.31
N LEU A 3 57.83 34.23 45.47
CA LEU A 3 56.93 35.39 45.25
C LEU A 3 57.38 36.13 43.95
N GLN A 4 56.42 36.69 43.19
CA GLN A 4 56.32 38.12 42.75
C GLN A 4 57.32 38.71 41.71
N ASN A 5 57.03 39.77 40.94
CA ASN A 5 55.81 40.48 40.51
C ASN A 5 56.24 41.56 39.47
N ILE A 6 55.42 41.76 38.43
CA ILE A 6 54.82 43.04 37.96
C ILE A 6 55.72 44.26 37.65
N SER A 7 55.58 44.83 36.43
CA SER A 7 55.11 46.23 36.15
C SER A 7 55.42 46.61 34.68
N ILE A 8 54.44 46.70 33.76
CA ILE A 8 53.57 47.85 33.37
C ILE A 8 54.28 49.00 32.61
N LEU A 9 53.89 49.24 31.34
CA LEU A 9 53.28 50.50 30.85
C LEU A 9 52.73 50.37 29.40
N LYS A 10 51.53 50.94 29.18
CA LYS A 10 50.69 51.08 27.95
C LYS A 10 51.05 52.38 27.17
N PRO A 11 50.33 52.84 26.10
CA PRO A 11 49.68 52.20 24.93
C PRO A 11 49.95 52.94 23.59
N ILE A 12 49.57 52.37 22.43
CA ILE A 12 49.23 53.13 21.20
C ILE A 12 47.89 52.61 20.67
N PHE A 13 46.95 53.54 20.46
CA PHE A 13 45.63 53.35 19.87
C PHE A 13 45.74 53.25 18.34
N TYR A 14 45.18 52.19 17.74
CA TYR A 14 44.65 52.23 16.37
C TYR A 14 43.34 51.46 16.32
N THR A 15 42.30 52.18 15.92
CA THR A 15 40.93 51.75 15.69
C THR A 15 40.86 50.70 14.56
N PHE A 16 40.44 49.49 14.90
CA PHE A 16 40.03 48.47 13.91
C PHE A 16 38.51 48.50 13.73
N ILE A 17 38.09 48.86 12.52
CA ILE A 17 36.73 48.66 12.03
C ILE A 17 36.57 47.16 11.76
N THR A 18 35.84 46.45 12.63
CA THR A 18 35.42 45.08 12.37
C THR A 18 34.26 45.10 11.37
N ALA A 19 34.56 44.77 10.11
CA ALA A 19 33.54 44.34 9.16
C ALA A 19 32.99 42.98 9.62
N ILE A 20 31.84 43.00 10.27
CA ILE A 20 31.04 41.80 10.51
C ILE A 20 30.42 41.44 9.17
N SER A 21 31.12 40.61 8.39
CA SER A 21 30.51 39.87 7.29
C SER A 21 29.53 38.88 7.88
N ILE A 22 28.26 39.30 7.97
CA ILE A 22 27.12 38.43 8.19
C ILE A 22 27.03 37.53 6.97
N GLN A 23 27.71 36.38 7.01
CA GLN A 23 27.36 35.28 6.13
C GLN A 23 25.97 34.84 6.56
N ALA A 24 24.96 35.24 5.78
CA ALA A 24 23.64 34.66 5.86
C ALA A 24 23.79 33.16 5.59
N GLN A 25 23.91 32.38 6.66
CA GLN A 25 23.59 30.97 6.59
C GLN A 25 22.10 30.92 6.25
N SER A 26 21.81 30.51 5.03
CA SER A 26 20.47 30.09 4.63
C SER A 26 20.06 28.96 5.56
N ILE A 27 19.39 29.30 6.66
CA ILE A 27 18.62 28.36 7.44
C ILE A 27 17.46 28.00 6.52
N TYR A 28 17.61 26.90 5.79
CA TYR A 28 16.50 26.26 5.10
C TYR A 28 15.50 25.83 6.18
N ALA A 29 14.47 26.64 6.40
CA ALA A 29 13.21 26.14 6.94
C ALA A 29 12.81 24.93 6.08
N GLY A 30 12.44 23.83 6.74
CA GLY A 30 12.31 22.50 6.14
C GLY A 30 11.67 22.55 4.76
N ALA A 31 12.39 22.08 3.75
CA ALA A 31 11.76 21.71 2.50
C ALA A 31 10.80 20.58 2.83
N GLU A 32 9.52 20.89 2.99
CA GLU A 32 8.49 19.89 2.74
C GLU A 32 8.80 19.36 1.34
N ASN A 33 9.07 18.06 1.21
CA ASN A 33 9.16 17.43 -0.10
C ASN A 33 7.76 17.48 -0.71
N ILE A 34 7.41 18.60 -1.33
CA ILE A 34 6.14 18.75 -2.05
C ILE A 34 6.22 17.78 -3.23
N CYS A 35 5.29 16.82 -3.23
CA CYS A 35 5.19 15.82 -4.28
C CYS A 35 4.65 16.47 -5.55
N GLU A 36 5.51 16.71 -6.54
CA GLU A 36 5.12 17.30 -7.83
C GLU A 36 5.18 16.25 -8.96
N PRO A 37 4.11 16.15 -9.77
CA PRO A 37 4.09 15.20 -10.88
C PRO A 37 4.97 15.65 -12.05
N ASN A 38 5.70 14.70 -12.62
CA ASN A 38 6.32 14.85 -13.93
C ASN A 38 5.28 14.54 -15.02
N LEU A 39 5.07 15.50 -15.92
CA LEU A 39 4.10 15.38 -17.02
C LEU A 39 4.73 14.78 -18.30
N HIS A 40 6.05 14.51 -18.30
CA HIS A 40 6.71 13.70 -19.31
C HIS A 40 6.39 12.22 -19.05
N LEU A 41 5.71 11.60 -20.01
CA LEU A 41 5.20 10.24 -19.84
C LEU A 41 6.12 9.14 -20.41
N ASP A 42 7.37 9.43 -20.77
CA ASP A 42 8.30 8.49 -21.42
C ASP A 42 9.52 8.11 -20.55
N ASP A 43 9.45 8.38 -19.25
CA ASP A 43 10.51 8.10 -18.29
C ASP A 43 10.38 6.72 -17.61
N ARG A 44 11.52 6.18 -17.15
CA ARG A 44 11.66 4.96 -16.35
C ARG A 44 12.11 5.24 -14.91
N ASP A 45 12.42 6.50 -14.58
CA ASP A 45 12.78 6.92 -13.23
C ASP A 45 11.60 6.66 -12.27
N LEU A 46 11.85 5.96 -11.16
CA LEU A 46 10.85 5.80 -10.12
C LEU A 46 10.52 7.17 -9.52
N ASN A 47 9.27 7.61 -9.70
CA ASN A 47 8.76 8.83 -9.09
C ASN A 47 7.41 8.55 -8.44
N GLY A 48 7.37 8.58 -7.10
CA GLY A 48 6.15 8.36 -6.31
C GLY A 48 5.01 9.32 -6.66
N CYS A 49 5.30 10.48 -7.23
CA CYS A 49 4.33 11.50 -7.63
C CYS A 49 3.83 11.34 -9.07
N SER A 50 4.43 10.46 -9.87
CA SER A 50 4.19 10.42 -11.33
C SER A 50 3.62 9.08 -11.80
N ASN A 51 2.70 8.51 -11.03
CA ASN A 51 2.11 7.22 -11.36
C ASN A 51 1.04 7.33 -12.45
N LEU A 52 0.96 6.29 -13.26
CA LEU A 52 0.04 6.19 -14.39
C LEU A 52 -0.92 5.02 -14.21
N PRO A 53 -2.15 5.11 -14.76
CA PRO A 53 -3.11 4.01 -14.75
C PRO A 53 -2.78 2.96 -15.84
N VAL A 54 -1.50 2.60 -15.97
CA VAL A 54 -0.98 1.58 -16.90
C VAL A 54 0.15 0.82 -16.20
N LEU A 55 0.34 -0.44 -16.53
CA LEU A 55 1.44 -1.27 -16.03
C LEU A 55 2.76 -0.74 -16.57
N TYR A 56 3.58 -0.10 -15.74
CA TYR A 56 4.67 0.71 -16.26
C TYR A 56 5.90 0.69 -15.35
N PRO A 57 7.14 0.72 -15.88
CA PRO A 57 8.34 0.63 -15.04
C PRO A 57 8.43 1.72 -13.96
N SER A 58 8.23 3.00 -14.31
CA SER A 58 8.39 4.13 -13.39
C SER A 58 7.29 4.25 -12.33
N ASN A 59 6.18 3.53 -12.47
CA ASN A 59 5.17 3.45 -11.42
C ASN A 59 5.77 2.85 -10.15
N ASP A 60 5.28 3.31 -9.00
CA ASP A 60 5.45 2.61 -7.72
C ASP A 60 4.92 1.17 -7.84
N SER A 61 5.59 0.25 -7.15
CA SER A 61 5.25 -1.18 -7.17
C SER A 61 3.83 -1.42 -6.65
N GLN A 62 3.37 -0.59 -5.70
CA GLN A 62 2.01 -0.63 -5.19
C GLN A 62 0.99 -0.27 -6.27
N THR A 63 1.27 0.74 -7.11
CA THR A 63 0.42 1.09 -8.26
C THR A 63 0.29 -0.08 -9.22
N ASN A 64 1.41 -0.63 -9.70
CA ASN A 64 1.37 -1.77 -10.62
C ASN A 64 0.65 -2.98 -10.00
N THR A 65 0.80 -3.20 -8.70
CA THR A 65 0.09 -4.25 -7.95
C THR A 65 -1.41 -4.01 -7.95
N ALA A 66 -1.87 -2.79 -7.64
CA ALA A 66 -3.29 -2.44 -7.63
C ALA A 66 -3.93 -2.62 -9.02
N LEU A 67 -3.25 -2.19 -10.08
CA LEU A 67 -3.71 -2.34 -11.47
C LEU A 67 -3.88 -3.83 -11.84
N LEU A 68 -2.91 -4.68 -11.48
CA LEU A 68 -3.02 -6.13 -11.71
C LEU A 68 -4.14 -6.77 -10.90
N LEU A 69 -4.33 -6.38 -9.64
CA LEU A 69 -5.43 -6.86 -8.81
C LEU A 69 -6.80 -6.45 -9.38
N SER A 70 -6.87 -5.27 -10.01
CA SER A 70 -8.08 -4.82 -10.70
C SER A 70 -8.37 -5.62 -11.97
N ASP A 71 -7.34 -5.92 -12.76
CA ASP A 71 -7.45 -6.78 -13.96
C ASP A 71 -7.89 -8.21 -13.62
N LEU A 72 -7.50 -8.71 -12.45
CA LEU A 72 -7.97 -9.98 -11.89
C LEU A 72 -9.41 -9.91 -11.34
N GLY A 73 -10.04 -8.74 -11.35
CA GLY A 73 -11.39 -8.52 -10.85
C GLY A 73 -11.50 -8.55 -9.31
N LEU A 74 -10.37 -8.43 -8.60
CA LEU A 74 -10.32 -8.45 -7.14
C LEU A 74 -10.45 -7.06 -6.53
N ALA A 75 -9.94 -6.04 -7.23
CA ALA A 75 -9.90 -4.66 -6.79
C ALA A 75 -10.67 -3.72 -7.72
N GLU A 76 -11.20 -2.66 -7.12
CA GLU A 76 -11.66 -1.46 -7.82
C GLU A 76 -10.80 -0.28 -7.35
N ILE A 77 -10.27 0.49 -8.29
CA ILE A 77 -9.47 1.68 -7.99
C ILE A 77 -10.35 2.89 -8.27
N GLU A 78 -10.76 3.57 -7.21
CA GLU A 78 -11.55 4.79 -7.34
C GLU A 78 -10.72 5.89 -8.03
N PRO A 79 -11.34 6.78 -8.82
CA PRO A 79 -10.66 7.93 -9.39
C PRO A 79 -10.06 8.82 -8.30
N MET A 80 -8.81 9.26 -8.50
CA MET A 80 -8.17 10.23 -7.61
C MET A 80 -8.98 11.53 -7.54
N GLN A 81 -9.00 12.12 -6.35
CA GLN A 81 -9.46 13.49 -6.17
C GLN A 81 -8.48 14.44 -6.87
N ILE A 82 -9.02 15.38 -7.65
CA ILE A 82 -8.22 16.38 -8.36
C ILE A 82 -8.40 17.75 -7.72
N ASP A 83 -7.40 18.61 -7.87
CA ASP A 83 -7.48 19.99 -7.41
C ASP A 83 -8.57 20.75 -8.17
N GLN A 84 -9.48 21.41 -7.42
CA GLN A 84 -10.59 22.15 -8.02
C GLN A 84 -10.20 23.56 -8.46
N ASN A 85 -9.23 24.18 -7.77
CA ASN A 85 -8.73 25.49 -8.13
C ASN A 85 -7.60 25.36 -9.16
N LEU A 86 -7.81 25.97 -10.33
CA LEU A 86 -6.83 25.98 -11.42
C LEU A 86 -5.44 26.43 -10.97
N TRP A 87 -5.34 27.47 -10.14
CA TRP A 87 -4.04 28.08 -9.81
C TRP A 87 -3.26 27.29 -8.76
N ASP A 88 -3.97 26.56 -7.91
CA ASP A 88 -3.38 25.69 -6.89
C ASP A 88 -3.16 24.26 -7.40
N ALA A 89 -3.68 23.95 -8.60
CA ALA A 89 -3.62 22.62 -9.17
C ALA A 89 -2.17 22.15 -9.35
N THR A 90 -1.88 21.04 -8.69
CA THR A 90 -0.62 20.28 -8.80
C THR A 90 -0.92 18.95 -9.47
N PHE A 91 -1.99 18.28 -9.06
CA PHE A 91 -2.41 17.00 -9.61
C PHE A 91 -3.64 17.10 -10.51
N GLY A 92 -3.66 16.24 -11.53
CA GLY A 92 -4.83 15.89 -12.32
C GLY A 92 -5.29 14.48 -11.97
N TYR A 93 -6.09 13.87 -12.84
CA TYR A 93 -6.37 12.43 -12.72
C TYR A 93 -5.14 11.60 -13.08
N VAL A 94 -4.28 12.10 -13.99
CA VAL A 94 -3.04 11.46 -14.41
C VAL A 94 -1.97 12.52 -14.72
N PRO A 95 -0.75 12.36 -14.19
CA PRO A 95 -0.33 11.32 -13.26
C PRO A 95 -0.85 11.58 -11.83
N PHE A 96 -0.66 10.61 -10.95
CA PHE A 96 -1.10 10.67 -9.55
C PHE A 96 -0.02 10.20 -8.56
N ASP A 97 -0.21 10.56 -7.29
CA ASP A 97 0.64 10.12 -6.18
C ASP A 97 0.33 8.66 -5.79
N ALA A 98 1.38 7.84 -5.67
CA ALA A 98 1.32 6.46 -5.18
C ALA A 98 0.74 6.37 -3.76
N ALA A 99 0.98 7.37 -2.90
CA ALA A 99 0.49 7.38 -1.52
C ALA A 99 -1.05 7.26 -1.44
N ASN A 100 -1.75 7.77 -2.46
CA ASN A 100 -3.22 7.75 -2.53
C ASN A 100 -3.78 6.45 -3.10
N VAL A 101 -2.97 5.61 -3.75
CA VAL A 101 -3.45 4.38 -4.41
C VAL A 101 -4.05 3.40 -3.40
N SER A 102 -3.37 3.20 -2.26
CA SER A 102 -3.87 2.30 -1.22
C SER A 102 -5.23 2.75 -0.66
N LEU A 103 -5.43 4.06 -0.49
CA LEU A 103 -6.70 4.64 -0.03
C LEU A 103 -7.80 4.54 -1.09
N ALA A 104 -7.46 4.70 -2.36
CA ALA A 104 -8.39 4.61 -3.49
C ALA A 104 -8.74 3.17 -3.89
N THR A 105 -7.96 2.17 -3.44
CA THR A 105 -8.15 0.77 -3.84
C THR A 105 -9.08 0.05 -2.87
N LYS A 106 -10.18 -0.48 -3.38
CA LYS A 106 -11.23 -1.18 -2.61
C LYS A 106 -11.40 -2.62 -3.07
N ASN A 107 -11.86 -3.46 -2.14
CA ASN A 107 -12.26 -4.83 -2.42
C ASN A 107 -13.49 -4.87 -3.34
N LYS A 108 -13.36 -5.46 -4.53
CA LYS A 108 -14.51 -5.82 -5.38
C LYS A 108 -15.17 -7.13 -4.93
N ILE A 109 -14.38 -7.98 -4.29
CA ILE A 109 -14.85 -9.24 -3.70
C ILE A 109 -14.80 -9.10 -2.18
N GLN A 110 -15.93 -9.39 -1.54
CA GLN A 110 -16.09 -9.30 -0.10
C GLN A 110 -15.07 -10.18 0.63
N ASN A 111 -14.30 -9.54 1.50
CA ASN A 111 -13.40 -10.20 2.44
C ASN A 111 -14.22 -11.05 3.43
N GLN A 112 -13.84 -12.31 3.67
CA GLN A 112 -14.56 -13.20 4.60
C GLN A 112 -14.19 -12.96 6.07
N ARG A 113 -13.23 -12.07 6.33
CA ARG A 113 -12.95 -11.55 7.67
C ARG A 113 -14.01 -10.53 8.00
N ASN A 114 -14.65 -10.67 9.17
CA ASN A 114 -15.63 -9.68 9.63
C ASN A 114 -15.00 -8.30 9.68
N GLU A 115 -15.66 -7.34 9.02
CA GLU A 115 -15.25 -5.94 9.05
C GLU A 115 -15.38 -5.39 10.46
N LEU A 116 -14.37 -4.66 10.92
CA LEU A 116 -14.40 -4.04 12.23
C LEU A 116 -15.27 -2.77 12.14
N ALA A 117 -16.31 -2.70 12.96
CA ALA A 117 -17.32 -1.62 12.94
C ALA A 117 -16.79 -0.22 13.33
N VAL A 118 -15.54 -0.11 13.80
CA VAL A 118 -14.91 1.17 14.17
C VAL A 118 -13.58 1.25 13.42
N LYS A 119 -13.48 2.17 12.45
CA LYS A 119 -12.25 2.48 11.70
C LYS A 119 -11.55 3.75 12.18
N ASP A 120 -12.06 4.39 13.23
CA ASP A 120 -11.65 5.75 13.61
C ASP A 120 -10.85 5.79 14.92
N GLU A 121 -9.68 5.16 14.90
CA GLU A 121 -8.56 5.49 15.78
C GLU A 121 -7.29 5.01 15.07
N ILE A 122 -6.25 5.84 15.01
CA ILE A 122 -4.94 5.39 14.54
C ILE A 122 -4.39 4.44 15.62
N ILE A 123 -4.63 3.14 15.44
CA ILE A 123 -4.15 2.11 16.36
C ILE A 123 -2.71 1.76 15.97
N PHE A 124 -1.75 2.26 16.72
CA PHE A 124 -0.31 1.98 16.51
C PHE A 124 0.09 0.59 17.01
N ASP A 125 -0.56 0.08 18.07
CA ASP A 125 -0.33 -1.28 18.59
C ASP A 125 -1.32 -2.27 17.96
N GLU A 126 -0.83 -3.11 17.03
CA GLU A 126 -1.65 -4.10 16.33
C GLU A 126 -2.42 -5.06 17.26
N ARG A 127 -1.96 -5.29 18.49
CA ARG A 127 -2.70 -6.11 19.46
C ARG A 127 -4.05 -5.48 19.81
N CYS A 128 -4.13 -4.15 19.79
CA CYS A 128 -5.30 -3.37 20.15
C CYS A 128 -6.31 -3.24 19.00
N TYR A 129 -5.96 -3.64 17.77
CA TYR A 129 -6.78 -3.48 16.58
C TYR A 129 -8.20 -4.06 16.73
N SER A 130 -8.36 -5.16 17.47
CA SER A 130 -9.65 -5.81 17.70
C SER A 130 -10.26 -5.52 19.08
N PHE A 131 -9.79 -4.50 19.80
CA PHE A 131 -10.20 -4.26 21.19
C PHE A 131 -11.70 -4.00 21.30
N ASN A 132 -12.21 -3.01 20.55
CA ASN A 132 -13.61 -2.60 20.54
C ASN A 132 -14.54 -3.68 19.96
N SER A 133 -14.17 -4.30 18.85
CA SER A 133 -14.96 -5.39 18.26
C SER A 133 -15.03 -6.61 19.19
N GLY A 134 -13.93 -6.92 19.88
CA GLY A 134 -13.88 -7.96 20.91
C GLY A 134 -14.71 -7.61 22.15
N ASN A 135 -14.86 -6.33 22.50
CA ASN A 135 -15.75 -5.89 23.57
C ASN A 135 -17.20 -6.22 23.22
N ASN A 136 -17.65 -5.81 22.02
CA ASN A 136 -19.01 -6.04 21.55
C ASN A 136 -19.33 -7.55 21.45
N ALA A 137 -18.44 -8.33 20.81
CA ALA A 137 -18.64 -9.77 20.66
C ALA A 137 -18.78 -10.52 22.00
N PHE A 138 -18.00 -10.12 23.02
CA PHE A 138 -18.12 -10.70 24.36
C PHE A 138 -19.45 -10.33 25.02
N ILE A 139 -19.83 -9.05 24.97
CA ILE A 139 -21.07 -8.56 25.58
C ILE A 139 -22.29 -9.27 24.97
N ASP A 140 -22.32 -9.41 23.65
CA ASP A 140 -23.44 -10.07 22.95
C ASP A 140 -23.53 -11.56 23.25
N GLN A 141 -22.37 -12.23 23.36
CA GLN A 141 -22.32 -13.61 23.82
C GLN A 141 -22.90 -13.76 25.23
N VAL A 142 -22.46 -12.93 26.20
CA VAL A 142 -22.94 -13.02 27.58
C VAL A 142 -24.43 -12.74 27.70
N LYS A 143 -24.94 -11.72 26.98
CA LYS A 143 -26.38 -11.38 26.98
C LYS A 143 -27.24 -12.57 26.57
N THR A 144 -26.85 -13.29 25.52
CA THR A 144 -27.62 -14.39 24.93
C THR A 144 -27.37 -15.74 25.60
N HIS A 145 -26.32 -15.87 26.44
CA HIS A 145 -25.96 -17.13 27.06
C HIS A 145 -27.03 -17.67 28.03
N LYS A 146 -27.44 -18.93 27.87
CA LYS A 146 -28.56 -19.51 28.65
C LYS A 146 -28.16 -19.97 30.06
N LEU A 147 -26.90 -20.36 30.25
CA LEU A 147 -26.42 -20.93 31.51
C LEU A 147 -25.82 -19.89 32.48
N ILE A 148 -25.77 -18.61 32.08
CA ILE A 148 -25.31 -17.52 32.95
C ILE A 148 -26.55 -16.87 33.60
N PRO A 149 -26.67 -16.87 34.95
CA PRO A 149 -27.72 -16.16 35.67
C PRO A 149 -27.78 -14.66 35.33
N ALA A 150 -28.97 -14.05 35.39
CA ALA A 150 -29.17 -12.66 34.97
C ALA A 150 -28.31 -11.65 35.75
N ASN A 151 -28.16 -11.84 37.07
CA ASN A 151 -27.29 -11.04 37.91
C ASN A 151 -25.80 -11.20 37.51
N GLU A 152 -25.36 -12.42 37.25
CA GLU A 152 -23.98 -12.71 36.84
C GLU A 152 -23.66 -12.18 35.43
N LYS A 153 -24.65 -12.15 34.51
CA LYS A 153 -24.51 -11.49 33.20
C LYS A 153 -24.18 -10.01 33.36
N LEU A 154 -24.91 -9.32 34.25
CA LEU A 154 -24.67 -7.89 34.50
C LEU A 154 -23.27 -7.65 35.04
N VAL A 155 -22.76 -8.52 35.92
CA VAL A 155 -21.38 -8.44 36.42
C VAL A 155 -20.37 -8.56 35.28
N LEU A 156 -20.44 -9.62 34.47
CA LEU A 156 -19.50 -9.84 33.36
C LEU A 156 -19.53 -8.71 32.33
N ILE A 157 -20.72 -8.19 32.00
CA ILE A 157 -20.89 -7.08 31.06
C ILE A 157 -20.26 -5.80 31.65
N ASN A 158 -20.48 -5.52 32.93
CA ASN A 158 -19.91 -4.34 33.58
C ASN A 158 -18.38 -4.43 33.66
N GLU A 159 -17.82 -5.60 33.99
CA GLU A 159 -16.37 -5.79 33.95
C GLU A 159 -15.79 -5.60 32.54
N ARG A 160 -16.46 -6.11 31.50
CA ARG A 160 -16.01 -5.88 30.11
C ARG A 160 -16.05 -4.41 29.73
N LYS A 161 -17.07 -3.67 30.15
CA LYS A 161 -17.19 -2.23 29.88
C LYS A 161 -16.12 -1.36 30.55
N LYS A 162 -15.54 -1.81 31.66
CA LYS A 162 -14.38 -1.14 32.29
C LYS A 162 -13.13 -1.19 31.40
N MET A 163 -13.07 -2.12 30.45
CA MET A 163 -11.99 -2.21 29.45
C MET A 163 -12.29 -1.23 28.32
N ASN A 164 -12.02 0.06 28.54
CA ASN A 164 -12.36 1.13 27.59
C ASN A 164 -11.15 1.64 26.77
N GLN A 165 -9.92 1.37 27.19
CA GLN A 165 -8.70 1.77 26.50
C GLN A 165 -7.66 0.64 26.55
N CYS A 166 -7.03 0.35 25.42
CA CYS A 166 -6.06 -0.74 25.30
C CYS A 166 -4.68 -0.37 25.90
N ASP A 167 -4.28 0.90 25.80
CA ASP A 167 -2.94 1.36 26.20
C ASP A 167 -2.78 1.49 27.73
N ASN A 168 -3.90 1.50 28.46
CA ASN A 168 -3.88 1.57 29.92
C ASN A 168 -3.78 0.18 30.53
N LYS A 169 -3.03 0.07 31.63
CA LYS A 169 -3.00 -1.16 32.42
C LYS A 169 -4.39 -1.47 32.97
N ILE A 170 -4.94 -2.61 32.57
CA ILE A 170 -6.27 -3.07 33.00
C ILE A 170 -6.11 -4.00 34.21
N ALA A 171 -6.88 -3.77 35.27
CA ALA A 171 -6.87 -4.63 36.46
C ALA A 171 -7.53 -5.99 36.19
N LEU A 172 -7.02 -7.04 36.84
CA LEU A 172 -7.66 -8.37 36.82
C LEU A 172 -8.96 -8.34 37.62
N ILE A 173 -9.92 -9.14 37.17
CA ILE A 173 -11.20 -9.35 37.82
C ILE A 173 -11.02 -10.41 38.92
N SER A 174 -11.52 -10.12 40.11
CA SER A 174 -11.63 -11.10 41.19
C SER A 174 -12.75 -12.10 40.86
N ILE A 175 -12.43 -13.40 40.85
CA ILE A 175 -13.39 -14.46 40.54
C ILE A 175 -14.06 -14.87 41.85
N ASP A 176 -15.38 -14.67 41.95
CA ASP A 176 -16.17 -15.14 43.08
C ASP A 176 -16.36 -16.67 42.98
N PRO A 177 -15.96 -17.46 44.00
CA PRO A 177 -16.18 -18.90 44.00
C PRO A 177 -17.66 -19.28 43.96
N ASN A 178 -18.56 -18.41 44.42
CA ASN A 178 -20.01 -18.66 44.48
C ASN A 178 -20.71 -18.47 43.12
N TRP A 179 -20.05 -17.87 42.12
CA TRP A 179 -20.63 -17.76 40.78
C TRP A 179 -20.85 -19.11 40.14
N SER A 180 -21.78 -19.19 39.19
CA SER A 180 -21.94 -20.39 38.37
C SER A 180 -20.63 -20.77 37.67
N THR A 181 -20.43 -22.07 37.41
CA THR A 181 -19.22 -22.57 36.72
C THR A 181 -19.00 -21.85 35.39
N THR A 182 -20.05 -21.65 34.60
CA THR A 182 -19.97 -20.92 33.33
C THR A 182 -19.53 -19.47 33.55
N THR A 183 -20.08 -18.75 34.53
CA THR A 183 -19.64 -17.38 34.83
C THR A 183 -18.17 -17.32 35.23
N ARG A 184 -17.68 -18.25 36.06
CA ARG A 184 -16.24 -18.30 36.40
C ARG A 184 -15.36 -18.55 35.17
N GLN A 185 -15.83 -19.34 34.20
CA GLN A 185 -15.11 -19.55 32.94
C GLN A 185 -15.08 -18.28 32.07
N TYR A 186 -16.20 -17.54 31.95
CA TYR A 186 -16.23 -16.26 31.24
C TYR A 186 -15.40 -15.17 31.95
N ALA A 187 -15.38 -15.15 33.29
CA ALA A 187 -14.49 -14.28 34.05
C ALA A 187 -13.01 -14.63 33.83
N SER A 188 -12.68 -15.92 33.72
CA SER A 188 -11.33 -16.38 33.35
C SER A 188 -10.95 -15.94 31.94
N TYR A 189 -11.88 -15.98 30.98
CA TYR A 189 -11.67 -15.44 29.63
C TYR A 189 -11.37 -13.94 29.65
N LEU A 190 -12.09 -13.16 30.47
CA LEU A 190 -11.82 -11.74 30.65
C LEU A 190 -10.42 -11.50 31.24
N ASN A 191 -10.01 -12.26 32.26
CA ASN A 191 -8.66 -12.17 32.82
C ASN A 191 -7.58 -12.54 31.80
N ALA A 192 -7.79 -13.58 30.98
CA ALA A 192 -6.88 -13.92 29.89
C ALA A 192 -6.76 -12.79 28.85
N SER A 193 -7.88 -12.14 28.52
CA SER A 193 -7.94 -11.00 27.61
C SER A 193 -7.24 -9.76 28.19
N ILE A 194 -7.45 -9.47 29.47
CA ILE A 194 -6.74 -8.42 30.21
C ILE A 194 -5.22 -8.66 30.16
N LEU A 195 -4.78 -9.89 30.43
CA LEU A 195 -3.36 -10.23 30.37
C LEU A 195 -2.78 -10.04 28.96
N PHE A 196 -3.54 -10.37 27.92
CA PHE A 196 -3.15 -10.11 26.53
C PHE A 196 -2.98 -8.59 26.27
N TYR A 197 -3.96 -7.77 26.65
CA TYR A 197 -3.90 -6.31 26.50
C TYR A 197 -2.90 -5.62 27.45
N ASN A 198 -2.45 -6.31 28.51
CA ASN A 198 -1.34 -5.87 29.36
C ASN A 198 0.03 -6.43 28.90
N ALA A 199 0.11 -7.06 27.72
CA ALA A 199 1.32 -7.65 27.13
C ALA A 199 1.90 -8.83 27.96
N ASN A 200 1.14 -9.37 28.92
CA ASN A 200 1.49 -10.58 29.64
C ASN A 200 1.02 -11.82 28.87
N TYR A 201 1.63 -12.05 27.71
CA TYR A 201 1.21 -13.11 26.79
C TYR A 201 1.42 -14.51 27.37
N SER A 202 2.45 -14.72 28.20
CA SER A 202 2.70 -16.01 28.84
C SER A 202 1.55 -16.44 29.76
N SER A 203 1.13 -15.57 30.68
CA SER A 203 0.00 -15.86 31.56
C SER A 203 -1.33 -15.93 30.80
N SER A 204 -1.53 -15.07 29.80
CA SER A 204 -2.70 -15.12 28.92
C SER A 204 -2.82 -16.47 28.21
N THR A 205 -1.72 -16.96 27.62
CA THR A 205 -1.65 -18.24 26.91
C THR A 205 -2.01 -19.41 27.82
N LYS A 206 -1.54 -19.42 29.07
CA LYS A 206 -1.87 -20.47 30.04
C LYS A 206 -3.38 -20.55 30.31
N ILE A 207 -4.03 -19.41 30.55
CA ILE A 207 -5.47 -19.38 30.82
C ILE A 207 -6.26 -19.79 29.57
N PHE A 208 -5.92 -19.24 28.40
CA PHE A 208 -6.60 -19.64 27.16
C PHE A 208 -6.43 -21.13 26.86
N THR A 209 -5.26 -21.72 27.14
CA THR A 209 -5.04 -23.17 26.98
C THR A 209 -6.04 -23.98 27.79
N VAL A 210 -6.25 -23.64 29.06
CA VAL A 210 -7.26 -24.30 29.91
C VAL A 210 -8.67 -24.07 29.36
N LEU A 211 -8.97 -22.88 28.85
CA LEU A 211 -10.29 -22.60 28.25
C LEU A 211 -10.56 -23.37 26.96
N THR A 212 -9.55 -23.95 26.30
CA THR A 212 -9.77 -24.80 25.11
C THR A 212 -10.38 -26.17 25.44
N SER A 213 -10.45 -26.55 26.71
CA SER A 213 -11.00 -27.85 27.15
C SER A 213 -12.35 -27.73 27.86
N VAL A 214 -12.96 -26.53 27.93
CA VAL A 214 -14.28 -26.36 28.55
C VAL A 214 -15.40 -26.80 27.60
N GLU A 215 -16.57 -27.08 28.17
CA GLU A 215 -17.76 -27.52 27.41
C GLU A 215 -18.45 -26.38 26.65
N ASP A 216 -18.30 -25.14 27.09
CA ASP A 216 -18.87 -23.98 26.40
C ASP A 216 -18.22 -23.82 25.02
N ALA A 217 -19.02 -24.03 23.98
CA ALA A 217 -18.53 -24.03 22.59
C ALA A 217 -17.93 -22.68 22.16
N TRP A 218 -18.47 -21.56 22.66
CA TRP A 218 -17.97 -20.23 22.32
C TRP A 218 -16.62 -19.98 22.96
N LEU A 219 -16.48 -20.27 24.26
CA LEU A 219 -15.21 -20.15 24.98
C LEU A 219 -14.16 -21.08 24.37
N LYS A 220 -14.53 -22.32 24.05
CA LYS A 220 -13.63 -23.31 23.47
C LYS A 220 -13.02 -22.84 22.15
N GLU A 221 -13.85 -22.42 21.21
CA GLU A 221 -13.40 -21.93 19.91
C GLU A 221 -12.62 -20.61 20.03
N THR A 222 -13.16 -19.65 20.78
CA THR A 222 -12.57 -18.32 20.92
C THR A 222 -11.22 -18.39 21.63
N ALA A 223 -11.07 -19.27 22.63
CA ALA A 223 -9.79 -19.50 23.29
C ALA A 223 -8.75 -20.09 22.34
N GLN A 224 -9.11 -21.05 21.47
CA GLN A 224 -8.19 -21.57 20.45
C GLN A 224 -7.76 -20.48 19.48
N TYR A 225 -8.67 -19.60 19.04
CA TYR A 225 -8.31 -18.46 18.22
C TYR A 225 -7.41 -17.45 18.97
N MET A 226 -7.65 -17.22 20.26
CA MET A 226 -6.81 -16.34 21.07
C MET A 226 -5.42 -16.92 21.35
N LEU A 227 -5.23 -18.24 21.33
CA LEU A 227 -3.90 -18.87 21.34
C LEU A 227 -3.06 -18.48 20.12
N ILE A 228 -3.67 -18.36 18.94
CA ILE A 228 -2.98 -17.85 17.74
C ILE A 228 -2.46 -16.43 18.00
N ARG A 229 -3.31 -15.55 18.54
CA ARG A 229 -2.95 -14.13 18.76
C ARG A 229 -1.91 -13.96 19.86
N THR A 230 -2.06 -14.64 20.98
CA THR A 230 -1.12 -14.56 22.12
C THR A 230 0.27 -15.07 21.74
N THR A 231 0.35 -16.20 21.04
CA THR A 231 1.64 -16.74 20.58
C THR A 231 2.28 -15.92 19.46
N LEU A 232 1.49 -15.36 18.53
CA LEU A 232 1.99 -14.37 17.56
C LEU A 232 2.68 -13.21 18.26
N ASN A 233 1.97 -12.56 19.19
CA ASN A 233 2.49 -11.38 19.87
C ASN A 233 3.69 -11.73 20.76
N SER A 234 3.70 -12.91 21.37
CA SER A 234 4.87 -13.43 22.09
C SER A 234 6.08 -13.56 21.18
N ALA A 235 5.92 -14.14 19.97
CA ALA A 235 7.02 -14.30 19.03
C ALA A 235 7.47 -12.95 18.46
N TYR A 236 6.52 -12.07 18.12
CA TYR A 236 6.78 -10.74 17.59
C TYR A 236 7.59 -9.88 18.56
N ALA A 237 7.20 -9.86 19.84
CA ALA A 237 7.89 -9.11 20.89
C ALA A 237 9.37 -9.51 21.09
N THR A 238 9.80 -10.70 20.63
CA THR A 238 11.21 -11.10 20.72
C THR A 238 12.11 -10.41 19.68
N GLY A 239 11.53 -9.87 18.60
CA GLY A 239 12.28 -9.23 17.52
C GLY A 239 11.94 -7.77 17.30
N VAL A 240 11.20 -7.12 18.19
CA VAL A 240 10.81 -5.71 18.06
C VAL A 240 11.62 -4.87 19.03
N ASP A 241 12.18 -3.75 18.56
CA ASP A 241 12.86 -2.79 19.45
C ASP A 241 11.92 -1.69 19.98
N GLN A 242 12.48 -0.75 20.75
CA GLN A 242 11.74 0.36 21.36
C GLN A 242 11.16 1.36 20.36
N TYR A 243 11.59 1.34 19.10
CA TYR A 243 11.11 2.22 18.03
C TYR A 243 10.09 1.52 17.11
N GLY A 244 9.86 0.21 17.32
CA GLY A 244 8.93 -0.59 16.53
C GLY A 244 9.58 -1.28 15.33
N ASP A 245 10.91 -1.19 15.19
CA ASP A 245 11.64 -1.87 14.13
C ASP A 245 11.69 -3.38 14.40
N VAL A 246 11.50 -4.17 13.34
CA VAL A 246 11.37 -5.63 13.44
C VAL A 246 12.61 -6.31 12.87
N TYR A 247 13.39 -6.93 13.74
CA TYR A 247 14.57 -7.72 13.42
C TYR A 247 14.18 -9.19 13.32
N LEU A 248 13.98 -9.67 12.08
CA LEU A 248 13.53 -11.03 11.81
C LEU A 248 14.49 -12.12 12.37
N ASP A 249 15.79 -11.82 12.48
CA ASP A 249 16.79 -12.74 13.07
C ASP A 249 16.60 -12.95 14.57
N ASN A 250 15.97 -12.02 15.27
CA ASN A 250 15.74 -12.09 16.70
C ASN A 250 14.43 -12.81 17.05
N ILE A 251 13.60 -13.14 16.05
CA ILE A 251 12.33 -13.82 16.26
C ILE A 251 12.56 -15.24 16.80
N ASN A 252 11.99 -15.51 17.97
CA ASN A 252 12.06 -16.82 18.62
C ASN A 252 11.34 -17.90 17.79
N GLN A 253 12.13 -18.81 17.22
CA GLN A 253 11.64 -19.86 16.31
C GLN A 253 10.71 -20.88 17.00
N ASN A 254 10.88 -21.14 18.30
CA ASN A 254 10.00 -22.04 19.04
C ASN A 254 8.61 -21.43 19.24
N LEU A 255 8.53 -20.14 19.56
CA LEU A 255 7.26 -19.42 19.66
C LEU A 255 6.58 -19.31 18.29
N LEU A 256 7.36 -19.06 17.23
CA LEU A 256 6.83 -19.01 15.86
C LEU A 256 6.28 -20.37 15.39
N LYS A 257 6.96 -21.47 15.72
CA LYS A 257 6.46 -22.83 15.48
C LYS A 257 5.16 -23.11 16.23
N GLN A 258 5.06 -22.69 17.49
CA GLN A 258 3.83 -22.82 18.28
C GLN A 258 2.69 -22.00 17.66
N PHE A 259 2.95 -20.76 17.27
CA PHE A 259 1.98 -19.90 16.58
C PHE A 259 1.43 -20.53 15.30
N LEU A 260 2.30 -21.01 14.41
CA LEU A 260 1.87 -21.70 13.19
C LEU A 260 1.09 -22.98 13.53
N GLY A 261 1.51 -23.73 14.55
CA GLY A 261 0.80 -24.91 15.05
C GLY A 261 -0.62 -24.59 15.54
N HIS A 262 -0.82 -23.48 16.26
CA HIS A 262 -2.14 -23.04 16.70
C HIS A 262 -3.05 -22.67 15.52
N ILE A 263 -2.51 -22.06 14.45
CA ILE A 263 -3.28 -21.80 13.23
C ILE A 263 -3.75 -23.12 12.62
N THR A 264 -2.84 -24.07 12.41
CA THR A 264 -3.17 -25.38 11.84
C THR A 264 -4.21 -26.11 12.70
N ASN A 265 -4.03 -26.13 14.03
CA ASN A 265 -4.98 -26.77 14.94
C ASN A 265 -6.38 -26.14 14.85
N TYR A 266 -6.46 -24.81 14.85
CA TYR A 266 -7.73 -24.10 14.75
C TYR A 266 -8.44 -24.39 13.41
N LEU A 267 -7.72 -24.30 12.28
CA LEU A 267 -8.31 -24.53 10.96
C LEU A 267 -8.77 -26.00 10.77
N ASN A 268 -8.10 -26.96 11.40
CA ASN A 268 -8.51 -28.37 11.38
C ASN A 268 -9.70 -28.65 12.30
N THR A 269 -9.72 -28.07 13.49
CA THR A 269 -10.78 -28.29 14.49
C THR A 269 -12.06 -27.55 14.14
N TYR A 270 -11.93 -26.33 13.62
CA TYR A 270 -13.03 -25.43 13.28
C TYR A 270 -12.97 -25.01 11.80
N PRO A 271 -13.12 -25.94 10.84
CA PRO A 271 -13.03 -25.61 9.42
C PRO A 271 -14.13 -24.64 8.97
N ASN A 272 -15.25 -24.56 9.69
CA ASN A 272 -16.34 -23.59 9.49
C ASN A 272 -16.49 -22.63 10.68
N GLY A 273 -15.42 -22.46 11.46
CA GLY A 273 -15.40 -21.60 12.64
C GLY A 273 -15.59 -20.12 12.32
N ARG A 274 -15.92 -19.35 13.35
CA ARG A 274 -16.13 -17.90 13.30
C ARG A 274 -14.90 -17.13 12.80
N TYR A 275 -13.71 -17.65 13.04
CA TYR A 275 -12.44 -16.94 12.81
C TYR A 275 -11.63 -17.51 11.64
N VAL A 276 -12.17 -18.40 10.81
CA VAL A 276 -11.41 -19.14 9.77
C VAL A 276 -10.65 -18.25 8.79
N ALA A 277 -11.28 -17.18 8.30
CA ALA A 277 -10.64 -16.24 7.39
C ALA A 277 -9.48 -15.48 8.07
N SER A 278 -9.68 -15.07 9.33
CA SER A 278 -8.65 -14.37 10.12
C SER A 278 -7.50 -15.30 10.49
N ALA A 279 -7.80 -16.52 10.95
CA ALA A 279 -6.82 -17.54 11.29
C ALA A 279 -5.95 -17.92 10.08
N ARG A 280 -6.55 -18.09 8.89
CA ARG A 280 -5.81 -18.26 7.64
C ARG A 280 -4.93 -17.04 7.34
N GLY A 281 -5.46 -15.83 7.48
CA GLY A 281 -4.72 -14.59 7.23
C GLY A 281 -3.43 -14.47 8.05
N PHE A 282 -3.42 -14.99 9.28
CA PHE A 282 -2.22 -15.03 10.12
C PHE A 282 -1.05 -15.85 9.55
N LEU A 283 -1.30 -16.75 8.58
CA LEU A 283 -0.23 -17.47 7.89
C LEU A 283 0.74 -16.50 7.19
N ARG A 284 0.25 -15.44 6.55
CA ARG A 284 1.11 -14.46 5.88
C ARG A 284 2.10 -13.80 6.85
N ARG A 285 1.61 -13.40 8.03
CA ARG A 285 2.46 -12.86 9.10
C ARG A 285 3.48 -13.90 9.57
N GLY A 286 3.09 -15.15 9.75
CA GLY A 286 4.00 -16.23 10.15
C GLY A 286 5.08 -16.54 9.11
N PHE A 287 4.73 -16.51 7.81
CA PHE A 287 5.68 -16.73 6.72
C PHE A 287 6.67 -15.58 6.56
N TRP A 288 6.21 -14.34 6.75
CA TRP A 288 7.11 -13.18 6.83
C TRP A 288 8.08 -13.29 8.03
N LEU A 289 7.57 -13.56 9.23
CA LEU A 289 8.38 -13.70 10.44
C LEU A 289 9.37 -14.89 10.39
N SER A 290 9.07 -15.93 9.60
CA SER A 290 9.97 -17.08 9.39
C SER A 290 10.92 -16.91 8.19
N LYS A 291 10.93 -15.75 7.53
CA LYS A 291 11.68 -15.51 6.29
C LYS A 291 11.35 -16.50 5.16
N ARG A 292 10.17 -17.13 5.21
CA ARG A 292 9.68 -18.09 4.21
C ARG A 292 8.93 -17.36 3.10
N GLN A 293 9.68 -16.62 2.28
CA GLN A 293 9.14 -15.89 1.14
C GLN A 293 8.34 -16.80 0.20
N ASP A 294 8.81 -18.02 -0.04
CA ASP A 294 8.13 -19.03 -0.84
C ASP A 294 6.71 -19.31 -0.34
N LEU A 295 6.53 -19.49 0.98
CA LEU A 295 5.22 -19.74 1.58
C LEU A 295 4.35 -18.49 1.59
N LEU A 296 4.94 -17.30 1.81
CA LEU A 296 4.22 -16.03 1.76
C LEU A 296 3.63 -15.74 0.38
N VAL A 297 4.45 -15.87 -0.66
CA VAL A 297 4.04 -15.72 -2.07
C VAL A 297 2.94 -16.74 -2.39
N ASN A 298 3.15 -18.01 -2.05
CA ASN A 298 2.17 -19.07 -2.31
C ASN A 298 0.82 -18.81 -1.61
N GLU A 299 0.81 -18.30 -0.38
CA GLU A 299 -0.44 -17.95 0.30
C GLU A 299 -1.18 -16.81 -0.41
N ILE A 300 -0.48 -15.76 -0.84
CA ILE A 300 -1.11 -14.66 -1.58
C ILE A 300 -1.65 -15.14 -2.93
N VAL A 301 -0.86 -15.91 -3.68
CA VAL A 301 -1.30 -16.50 -4.96
C VAL A 301 -2.51 -17.40 -4.77
N TRP A 302 -2.51 -18.25 -3.74
CA TRP A 302 -3.66 -19.10 -3.42
C TRP A 302 -4.90 -18.26 -3.13
N GLN A 303 -4.78 -17.18 -2.34
CA GLN A 303 -5.89 -16.29 -2.03
C GLN A 303 -6.43 -15.58 -3.28
N ILE A 304 -5.55 -15.09 -4.16
CA ILE A 304 -5.90 -14.48 -5.45
C ILE A 304 -6.68 -15.47 -6.33
N GLN A 305 -6.30 -16.74 -6.35
CA GLN A 305 -6.93 -17.78 -7.15
C GLN A 305 -8.21 -18.37 -6.52
N ASN A 306 -8.43 -18.13 -5.23
CA ASN A 306 -9.57 -18.68 -4.49
C ASN A 306 -10.43 -17.58 -3.82
N PRO A 307 -10.88 -16.55 -4.55
CA PRO A 307 -11.53 -15.38 -3.95
C PRO A 307 -12.92 -15.68 -3.37
N LYS A 308 -13.54 -16.80 -3.77
CA LYS A 308 -14.83 -17.29 -3.24
C LYS A 308 -14.69 -18.23 -2.04
N SER A 309 -13.47 -18.51 -1.61
CA SER A 309 -13.22 -19.40 -0.47
C SER A 309 -13.64 -18.73 0.83
N LYS A 310 -14.20 -19.51 1.78
CA LYS A 310 -14.44 -19.04 3.16
C LYS A 310 -13.17 -18.59 3.91
N PHE A 311 -12.00 -18.97 3.40
CA PHE A 311 -10.71 -18.54 3.94
C PHE A 311 -10.19 -17.24 3.28
N TYR A 312 -10.93 -16.68 2.32
CA TYR A 312 -10.52 -15.49 1.57
C TYR A 312 -10.45 -14.27 2.50
N ASN A 313 -9.29 -13.64 2.58
CA ASN A 313 -9.08 -12.55 3.55
C ASN A 313 -8.19 -11.39 3.07
N LEU A 314 -7.97 -11.26 1.76
CA LEU A 314 -7.19 -10.16 1.20
C LEU A 314 -7.93 -8.83 1.31
N ASP A 315 -7.21 -7.80 1.76
CA ASP A 315 -7.66 -6.42 1.79
C ASP A 315 -6.95 -5.66 0.66
N MET A 316 -7.70 -5.23 -0.35
CA MET A 316 -7.10 -4.60 -1.54
C MET A 316 -6.53 -3.21 -1.24
N GLY A 317 -6.95 -2.54 -0.17
CA GLY A 317 -6.39 -1.27 0.26
C GLY A 317 -5.08 -1.41 1.03
N GLN A 318 -4.70 -2.61 1.45
CA GLN A 318 -3.47 -2.87 2.22
C GLN A 318 -2.51 -3.83 1.51
N LEU A 319 -3.02 -4.73 0.68
CA LEU A 319 -2.24 -5.77 0.02
C LEU A 319 -1.11 -5.21 -0.86
N PRO A 320 -1.27 -4.13 -1.64
CA PRO A 320 -0.17 -3.54 -2.40
C PRO A 320 1.02 -3.17 -1.50
N ALA A 321 0.77 -2.47 -0.40
CA ALA A 321 1.79 -2.11 0.57
C ALA A 321 2.38 -3.33 1.31
N GLU A 322 1.56 -4.34 1.62
CA GLU A 322 2.02 -5.61 2.21
C GLU A 322 3.01 -6.31 1.28
N ILE A 323 2.67 -6.44 -0.02
CA ILE A 323 3.53 -7.06 -1.04
C ILE A 323 4.84 -6.29 -1.19
N ASP A 324 4.77 -4.97 -1.35
CA ASP A 324 5.95 -4.14 -1.52
C ASP A 324 6.91 -4.24 -0.32
N ARG A 325 6.39 -4.07 0.90
CA ARG A 325 7.21 -4.04 2.12
C ARG A 325 7.69 -5.42 2.57
N ARG A 326 6.88 -6.46 2.41
CA ARG A 326 7.15 -7.79 3.00
C ARG A 326 7.76 -8.78 2.02
N ILE A 327 7.63 -8.53 0.71
CA ILE A 327 8.20 -9.39 -0.33
C ILE A 327 9.33 -8.65 -1.05
N PHE A 328 9.02 -7.56 -1.77
CA PHE A 328 10.01 -6.94 -2.65
C PHE A 328 11.10 -6.15 -1.91
N SER A 329 10.75 -5.49 -0.80
CA SER A 329 11.70 -4.76 0.05
C SER A 329 12.36 -5.65 1.12
N SER A 330 12.17 -6.97 1.04
CA SER A 330 12.73 -7.91 2.02
C SER A 330 14.21 -8.19 1.74
N ASN A 331 15.04 -8.14 2.79
CA ASN A 331 16.45 -8.58 2.73
C ASN A 331 16.60 -10.09 2.43
N SER A 332 15.51 -10.87 2.50
CA SER A 332 15.48 -12.30 2.17
C SER A 332 14.79 -12.59 0.83
N PHE A 333 14.67 -11.57 -0.04
CA PHE A 333 14.08 -11.74 -1.36
C PHE A 333 14.92 -12.67 -2.26
N GLU A 334 14.28 -13.68 -2.83
CA GLU A 334 14.86 -14.57 -3.83
C GLU A 334 13.90 -14.71 -5.03
N LEU A 335 14.36 -14.33 -6.23
CA LEU A 335 13.56 -14.40 -7.46
C LEU A 335 13.00 -15.80 -7.75
N LYS A 336 13.74 -16.87 -7.42
CA LYS A 336 13.34 -18.26 -7.65
C LYS A 336 12.02 -18.66 -6.96
N ASN A 337 11.59 -17.86 -5.97
CA ASN A 337 10.36 -18.08 -5.22
C ASN A 337 9.13 -17.49 -5.95
N LEU A 338 9.33 -16.63 -6.96
CA LEU A 338 8.25 -16.09 -7.78
C LEU A 338 7.98 -17.05 -8.96
N LYS A 339 6.79 -17.66 -8.98
CA LYS A 339 6.43 -18.72 -9.95
C LYS A 339 5.09 -18.47 -10.64
N ASP A 340 4.53 -17.28 -10.48
CA ASP A 340 3.25 -16.88 -11.04
C ASP A 340 3.38 -15.58 -11.85
N PRO A 341 2.51 -15.37 -12.86
CA PRO A 341 2.52 -14.15 -13.67
C PRO A 341 2.38 -12.85 -12.88
N PHE A 342 1.65 -12.86 -11.76
CA PHE A 342 1.31 -11.66 -11.02
C PHE A 342 2.57 -11.08 -10.35
N PHE A 343 3.29 -11.87 -9.55
CA PHE A 343 4.52 -11.42 -8.92
C PHE A 343 5.66 -11.19 -9.92
N LEU A 344 5.79 -12.04 -10.94
CA LEU A 344 6.82 -11.86 -11.97
C LEU A 344 6.61 -10.58 -12.78
N THR A 345 5.36 -10.18 -13.06
CA THR A 345 5.09 -8.91 -13.74
C THR A 345 5.55 -7.72 -12.92
N ILE A 346 5.23 -7.68 -11.63
CA ILE A 346 5.65 -6.60 -10.74
C ILE A 346 7.18 -6.57 -10.67
N TYR A 347 7.82 -7.71 -10.43
CA TYR A 347 9.27 -7.83 -10.41
C TYR A 347 9.91 -7.32 -11.71
N ASN A 348 9.41 -7.73 -12.87
CA ASN A 348 9.98 -7.36 -14.16
C ASN A 348 9.84 -5.86 -14.43
N LEU A 349 8.70 -5.25 -14.12
CA LEU A 349 8.50 -3.80 -14.26
C LEU A 349 9.45 -3.03 -13.33
N MET A 350 9.59 -3.47 -12.08
CA MET A 350 10.57 -2.90 -11.14
C MET A 350 11.99 -2.99 -11.68
N ASN A 351 12.38 -4.14 -12.24
CA ASN A 351 13.73 -4.37 -12.80
C ASN A 351 13.90 -3.81 -14.23
N MET A 352 12.93 -3.03 -14.73
CA MET A 352 13.08 -2.21 -15.94
C MET A 352 13.12 -0.71 -15.64
N ARG A 353 13.05 -0.32 -14.36
CA ARG A 353 13.26 1.07 -13.90
C ARG A 353 14.68 1.50 -14.16
N ASP A 354 14.86 2.81 -14.27
CA ASP A 354 16.17 3.44 -14.24
C ASP A 354 16.54 3.73 -12.79
N TYR A 355 17.46 2.94 -12.22
CA TYR A 355 18.03 3.26 -10.93
C TYR A 355 19.37 3.96 -11.18
N LYS A 356 19.44 5.23 -10.79
CA LYS A 356 20.65 6.07 -10.87
C LYS A 356 21.70 5.64 -9.83
N THR A 357 22.12 4.37 -9.89
CA THR A 357 23.14 3.77 -9.02
C THR A 357 24.14 3.00 -9.88
N GLU A 358 25.43 3.09 -9.55
CA GLU A 358 26.53 2.53 -10.37
C GLU A 358 26.48 1.01 -10.55
N HIS A 359 25.72 0.30 -9.71
CA HIS A 359 25.70 -1.16 -9.67
C HIS A 359 24.37 -1.79 -10.12
N TYR A 360 23.37 -0.99 -10.46
CA TYR A 360 22.12 -1.53 -10.95
C TYR A 360 22.23 -1.97 -12.40
N GLN A 361 21.69 -3.15 -12.70
CA GLN A 361 21.56 -3.68 -14.05
C GLN A 361 20.09 -4.06 -14.29
N PRO A 362 19.42 -3.47 -15.29
CA PRO A 362 18.07 -3.88 -15.66
C PRO A 362 18.01 -5.37 -16.02
N ILE A 363 16.82 -5.96 -15.90
CA ILE A 363 16.58 -7.33 -16.34
C ILE A 363 16.97 -7.51 -17.81
N THR A 364 17.74 -8.56 -18.09
CA THR A 364 18.17 -8.88 -19.46
C THR A 364 17.05 -9.53 -20.27
N TRP A 365 17.15 -9.44 -21.60
CA TRP A 365 16.21 -10.12 -22.50
C TRP A 365 16.16 -11.64 -22.25
N SER A 366 17.31 -12.28 -22.00
CA SER A 366 17.37 -13.72 -21.72
C SER A 366 16.69 -14.08 -20.40
N GLN A 367 16.91 -13.29 -19.34
CA GLN A 367 16.26 -13.50 -18.04
C GLN A 367 14.74 -13.34 -18.15
N LEU A 368 14.26 -12.31 -18.86
CA LEU A 368 12.83 -12.14 -19.12
C LEU A 368 12.27 -13.33 -19.90
N ASN A 369 12.95 -13.77 -20.97
CA ASN A 369 12.49 -14.89 -21.80
C ASN A 369 12.49 -16.25 -21.09
N ALA A 370 13.39 -16.45 -20.12
CA ALA A 370 13.40 -17.65 -19.28
C ALA A 370 12.12 -17.80 -18.44
N GLN A 371 11.38 -16.72 -18.19
CA GLN A 371 10.15 -16.74 -17.40
C GLN A 371 8.90 -17.13 -18.21
N LYS A 372 9.00 -17.27 -19.54
CA LYS A 372 7.88 -17.51 -20.47
C LYS A 372 6.91 -18.60 -20.00
N ASP A 373 7.45 -19.67 -19.42
CA ASP A 373 6.67 -20.82 -18.99
C ASP A 373 5.72 -20.52 -17.83
N PHE A 374 6.04 -19.55 -16.97
CA PHE A 374 5.14 -19.11 -15.89
C PHE A 374 3.95 -18.33 -16.43
N PHE A 375 4.04 -17.75 -17.63
CA PHE A 375 3.00 -16.95 -18.27
C PHE A 375 2.13 -17.73 -19.26
N LYS A 376 2.18 -19.07 -19.27
CA LYS A 376 1.38 -19.91 -20.20
C LYS A 376 -0.13 -19.59 -20.16
N THR A 377 -0.66 -19.21 -19.00
CA THR A 377 -2.07 -18.84 -18.82
C THR A 377 -2.36 -17.35 -19.09
N GLN A 378 -1.32 -16.52 -19.23
CA GLN A 378 -1.41 -15.07 -19.47
C GLN A 378 -0.38 -14.63 -20.52
N PRO A 379 -0.41 -15.19 -21.76
CA PRO A 379 0.61 -14.91 -22.77
C PRO A 379 0.62 -13.45 -23.23
N GLU A 380 -0.52 -12.75 -23.18
CA GLU A 380 -0.61 -11.34 -23.55
C GLU A 380 0.14 -10.43 -22.56
N LEU A 381 0.11 -10.76 -21.27
CA LEU A 381 0.85 -10.04 -20.24
C LEU A 381 2.37 -10.20 -20.46
N PHE A 382 2.81 -11.40 -20.82
CA PHE A 382 4.20 -11.66 -21.16
C PHE A 382 4.65 -10.96 -22.45
N ASN A 383 3.79 -10.93 -23.48
CA ASN A 383 4.04 -10.15 -24.68
C ASN A 383 4.22 -8.66 -24.37
N TYR A 384 3.36 -8.13 -23.50
CA TYR A 384 3.46 -6.74 -23.06
C TYR A 384 4.79 -6.46 -22.36
N LEU A 385 5.24 -7.31 -21.43
CA LEU A 385 6.55 -7.17 -20.77
C LEU A 385 7.72 -7.20 -21.77
N ARG A 386 7.63 -8.02 -22.82
CA ARG A 386 8.63 -8.03 -23.91
C ARG A 386 8.61 -6.75 -24.74
N ALA A 387 7.43 -6.21 -25.02
CA ALA A 387 7.29 -4.92 -25.71
C ALA A 387 7.91 -3.79 -24.88
N ILE A 388 7.62 -3.74 -23.58
CA ILE A 388 8.20 -2.77 -22.63
C ILE A 388 9.72 -2.89 -22.57
N HIS A 389 10.27 -4.11 -22.48
CA HIS A 389 11.71 -4.32 -22.50
C HIS A 389 12.37 -3.80 -23.78
N LEU A 390 11.78 -4.10 -24.94
CA LEU A 390 12.29 -3.61 -26.22
C LEU A 390 12.25 -2.09 -26.32
N PHE A 391 11.16 -1.47 -25.87
CA PHE A 391 10.99 -0.03 -25.89
C PHE A 391 11.98 0.68 -24.95
N PHE A 392 12.04 0.24 -23.69
CA PHE A 392 12.79 0.94 -22.64
C PHE A 392 14.24 0.51 -22.51
N ILE A 393 14.54 -0.78 -22.58
CA ILE A 393 15.88 -1.30 -22.27
C ILE A 393 16.72 -1.42 -23.54
N GLN A 394 16.14 -1.96 -24.61
CA GLN A 394 16.89 -2.16 -25.87
C GLN A 394 16.78 -0.97 -26.83
N ASN A 395 15.91 0.00 -26.56
CA ASN A 395 15.62 1.14 -27.44
C ASN A 395 15.27 0.70 -28.89
N LYS A 396 14.43 -0.34 -29.01
CA LYS A 396 13.94 -0.91 -30.27
C LYS A 396 12.41 -0.75 -30.39
N PRO A 397 11.90 0.49 -30.53
CA PRO A 397 10.46 0.76 -30.55
C PRO A 397 9.72 0.07 -31.70
N GLN A 398 10.34 -0.06 -32.88
CA GLN A 398 9.74 -0.77 -34.01
C GLN A 398 9.52 -2.26 -33.71
N ASP A 399 10.49 -2.92 -33.07
CA ASP A 399 10.39 -4.33 -32.72
C ASP A 399 9.34 -4.57 -31.62
N ALA A 400 9.18 -3.60 -30.71
CA ALA A 400 8.18 -3.66 -29.65
C ALA A 400 6.75 -3.80 -30.20
N LEU A 401 6.45 -3.19 -31.36
CA LEU A 401 5.13 -3.30 -32.02
C LEU A 401 4.75 -4.75 -32.36
N ASN A 402 5.74 -5.63 -32.60
CA ASN A 402 5.48 -7.03 -32.94
C ASN A 402 4.86 -7.82 -31.77
N TYR A 403 4.98 -7.30 -30.55
CA TYR A 403 4.44 -7.91 -29.34
C TYR A 403 3.15 -7.25 -28.85
N LEU A 404 2.69 -6.17 -29.50
CA LEU A 404 1.44 -5.50 -29.18
C LEU A 404 0.27 -6.03 -30.03
N PRO A 405 -0.97 -5.95 -29.53
CA PRO A 405 -2.14 -6.34 -30.32
C PRO A 405 -2.26 -5.52 -31.61
N LYS A 406 -2.56 -6.21 -32.72
CA LYS A 406 -2.77 -5.58 -34.04
C LYS A 406 -4.19 -5.02 -34.20
N SER A 407 -5.17 -5.65 -33.56
CA SER A 407 -6.57 -5.23 -33.58
C SER A 407 -6.81 -4.00 -32.69
N ASN A 408 -7.89 -3.28 -32.95
CA ASN A 408 -8.28 -2.17 -32.08
C ASN A 408 -8.65 -2.66 -30.68
N ILE A 409 -8.08 -2.04 -29.65
CA ILE A 409 -8.22 -2.43 -28.25
C ILE A 409 -9.31 -1.57 -27.61
N LYS A 410 -10.24 -2.20 -26.87
CA LYS A 410 -11.36 -1.49 -26.22
C LYS A 410 -11.00 -0.83 -24.89
N ASN A 411 -9.81 -1.12 -24.36
CA ASN A 411 -9.31 -0.66 -23.06
C ASN A 411 -10.28 -1.01 -21.92
N THR A 412 -10.70 -2.27 -21.84
CA THR A 412 -11.62 -2.73 -20.77
C THR A 412 -10.92 -3.12 -19.48
N ASN A 413 -9.59 -3.24 -19.51
CA ASN A 413 -8.73 -3.51 -18.36
C ASN A 413 -7.41 -2.74 -18.51
N TYR A 414 -6.59 -2.74 -17.46
CA TYR A 414 -5.35 -1.98 -17.42
C TYR A 414 -4.27 -2.54 -18.32
N LEU A 415 -4.13 -3.86 -18.49
CA LEU A 415 -3.21 -4.45 -19.48
C LEU A 415 -3.49 -3.92 -20.90
N GLN A 416 -4.76 -3.91 -21.31
CA GLN A 416 -5.18 -3.36 -22.61
C GLN A 416 -4.88 -1.86 -22.73
N LEU A 417 -5.18 -1.09 -21.69
CA LEU A 417 -4.84 0.33 -21.64
C LEU A 417 -3.33 0.55 -21.75
N SER A 418 -2.54 -0.31 -21.11
CA SER A 418 -1.08 -0.26 -21.10
C SER A 418 -0.50 -0.58 -22.48
N GLN A 419 -1.08 -1.53 -23.20
CA GLN A 419 -0.72 -1.86 -24.59
C GLN A 419 -1.05 -0.71 -25.54
N THR A 420 -2.25 -0.14 -25.42
CA THR A 420 -2.69 1.05 -26.18
C THR A 420 -1.77 2.23 -25.94
N PHE A 421 -1.44 2.49 -24.67
CA PHE A 421 -0.56 3.58 -24.30
C PHE A 421 0.86 3.38 -24.85
N LEU A 422 1.46 2.20 -24.68
CA LEU A 422 2.79 1.91 -25.23
C LEU A 422 2.84 2.08 -26.76
N LYS A 423 1.77 1.72 -27.47
CA LYS A 423 1.70 1.93 -28.93
C LYS A 423 1.84 3.41 -29.30
N GLY A 424 1.17 4.31 -28.61
CA GLY A 424 1.30 5.74 -28.88
C GLY A 424 2.69 6.28 -28.51
N GLN A 425 3.28 5.81 -27.40
CA GLN A 425 4.67 6.15 -27.06
C GLN A 425 5.67 5.67 -28.12
N ILE A 426 5.43 4.51 -28.73
CA ILE A 426 6.22 4.02 -29.86
C ILE A 426 6.11 4.97 -31.07
N LEU A 427 4.91 5.44 -31.41
CA LEU A 427 4.72 6.42 -32.50
C LEU A 427 5.52 7.69 -32.24
N GLU A 428 5.49 8.21 -31.00
CA GLU A 428 6.29 9.37 -30.60
C GLU A 428 7.79 9.09 -30.72
N LYS A 429 8.27 7.94 -30.23
CA LYS A 429 9.69 7.57 -30.26
C LYS A 429 10.22 7.36 -31.68
N LEU A 430 9.36 6.95 -32.61
CA LEU A 430 9.66 6.83 -34.03
C LEU A 430 9.58 8.17 -34.78
N GLY A 431 9.27 9.28 -34.11
CA GLY A 431 9.16 10.61 -34.71
C GLY A 431 7.90 10.82 -35.55
N GLN A 432 6.90 9.93 -35.44
CA GLN A 432 5.65 9.99 -36.19
C GLN A 432 4.65 10.95 -35.52
N ASN A 433 5.06 12.19 -35.30
CA ASN A 433 4.37 13.15 -34.41
C ASN A 433 2.91 13.42 -34.82
N GLN A 434 2.63 13.58 -36.12
CA GLN A 434 1.26 13.81 -36.58
C GLN A 434 0.37 12.57 -36.35
N THR A 435 0.88 11.38 -36.65
CA THR A 435 0.17 10.12 -36.42
C THR A 435 -0.05 9.87 -34.93
N ALA A 436 0.92 10.20 -34.08
CA ALA A 436 0.79 10.12 -32.63
C ALA A 436 -0.30 11.06 -32.11
N GLU A 437 -0.34 12.32 -32.59
CA GLU A 437 -1.39 13.27 -32.21
C GLU A 437 -2.80 12.81 -32.60
N GLU A 438 -2.97 12.33 -33.83
CA GLU A 438 -4.23 11.77 -34.32
C GLU A 438 -4.64 10.54 -33.50
N TYR A 439 -3.66 9.69 -33.16
CA TYR A 439 -3.85 8.52 -32.32
C TYR A 439 -4.33 8.90 -30.91
N TRP A 440 -3.67 9.85 -30.25
CA TRP A 440 -4.07 10.33 -28.92
C TRP A 440 -5.43 11.03 -28.94
N THR A 441 -5.70 11.83 -29.97
CA THR A 441 -7.01 12.49 -30.16
C THR A 441 -8.13 11.47 -30.29
N ASN A 442 -7.91 10.40 -31.06
CA ASN A 442 -8.91 9.34 -31.24
C ASN A 442 -9.12 8.54 -29.94
N LEU A 443 -8.05 8.24 -29.21
CA LEU A 443 -8.13 7.55 -27.93
C LEU A 443 -8.86 8.38 -26.87
N LEU A 444 -8.60 9.69 -26.82
CA LEU A 444 -9.32 10.61 -25.93
C LEU A 444 -10.82 10.62 -26.21
N ALA A 445 -11.23 10.62 -27.48
CA ALA A 445 -12.65 10.54 -27.87
C ALA A 445 -13.32 9.21 -27.49
N GLN A 446 -12.54 8.13 -27.33
CA GLN A 446 -13.01 6.80 -26.95
C GLN A 446 -12.88 6.51 -25.45
N ALA A 447 -12.32 7.44 -24.66
CA ALA A 447 -12.07 7.24 -23.23
C ALA A 447 -13.38 7.00 -22.47
N ARG A 448 -13.41 5.95 -21.63
CA ARG A 448 -14.60 5.53 -20.88
C ARG A 448 -14.52 5.82 -19.39
N THR A 449 -13.31 6.08 -18.89
CA THR A 449 -13.05 6.33 -17.47
C THR A 449 -12.25 7.62 -17.30
N LEU A 450 -12.30 8.22 -16.11
CA LEU A 450 -11.53 9.41 -15.78
C LEU A 450 -10.01 9.16 -15.90
N TYR A 451 -9.55 7.95 -15.56
CA TYR A 451 -8.15 7.56 -15.75
C TYR A 451 -7.75 7.46 -17.23
N GLN A 452 -8.59 6.88 -18.09
CA GLN A 452 -8.32 6.84 -19.54
C GLN A 452 -8.29 8.24 -20.12
N LYS A 453 -9.28 9.07 -19.75
CA LYS A 453 -9.38 10.45 -20.20
C LYS A 453 -8.15 11.24 -19.78
N GLY A 454 -7.80 11.20 -18.48
CA GLY A 454 -6.63 11.87 -17.94
C GLY A 454 -5.33 11.43 -18.62
N LEU A 455 -5.11 10.13 -18.79
CA LEU A 455 -3.92 9.61 -19.46
C LEU A 455 -3.77 10.14 -20.89
N PHE A 456 -4.85 10.11 -21.68
CA PHE A 456 -4.82 10.55 -23.06
C PHE A 456 -4.79 12.07 -23.21
N GLU A 457 -5.40 12.83 -22.29
CA GLU A 457 -5.22 14.28 -22.22
C GLU A 457 -3.75 14.64 -21.95
N THR A 458 -3.11 13.97 -20.98
CA THR A 458 -1.71 14.23 -20.65
C THR A 458 -0.79 13.92 -21.83
N ALA A 459 -0.99 12.78 -22.51
CA ALA A 459 -0.23 12.44 -23.71
C ALA A 459 -0.46 13.44 -24.87
N LEU A 460 -1.71 13.83 -25.12
CA LEU A 460 -2.05 14.77 -26.19
C LEU A 460 -1.56 16.20 -25.91
N SER A 461 -1.48 16.60 -24.63
CA SER A 461 -1.11 17.96 -24.22
C SER A 461 0.21 18.43 -24.82
N LYS A 462 1.21 17.55 -24.91
CA LYS A 462 2.52 17.83 -25.53
C LYS A 462 2.38 18.34 -26.97
N HIS A 463 1.53 17.72 -27.77
CA HIS A 463 1.29 18.12 -29.16
C HIS A 463 0.55 19.46 -29.25
N LEU A 464 -0.45 19.66 -28.40
CA LEU A 464 -1.23 20.91 -28.35
C LEU A 464 -0.38 22.09 -27.86
N ASN A 465 0.54 21.86 -26.92
CA ASN A 465 1.52 22.84 -26.44
C ASN A 465 2.42 23.30 -27.60
N ILE A 466 2.98 22.36 -28.37
CA ILE A 466 3.83 22.68 -29.54
C ILE A 466 3.04 23.51 -30.56
N LYS A 467 1.76 23.20 -30.78
CA LYS A 467 0.89 23.95 -31.70
C LYS A 467 0.37 25.27 -31.14
N GLN A 468 0.58 25.55 -29.86
CA GLN A 468 0.05 26.74 -29.18
C GLN A 468 -1.49 26.85 -29.30
N ASP A 469 -2.20 25.71 -29.26
CA ASP A 469 -3.66 25.68 -29.33
C ASP A 469 -4.29 26.02 -27.98
N TYR A 470 -4.31 27.31 -27.63
CA TYR A 470 -4.87 27.78 -26.35
C TYR A 470 -6.33 27.35 -26.14
N SER A 471 -7.11 27.19 -27.22
CA SER A 471 -8.53 26.85 -27.16
C SER A 471 -8.77 25.40 -26.72
N ALA A 472 -7.78 24.53 -26.92
CA ALA A 472 -7.81 23.17 -26.41
C ALA A 472 -7.65 23.11 -24.89
N PHE A 473 -7.00 24.11 -24.27
CA PHE A 473 -6.79 24.18 -22.82
C PHE A 473 -7.82 25.05 -22.12
N ILE A 474 -8.17 26.20 -22.70
CA ILE A 474 -9.00 27.23 -22.04
C ILE A 474 -10.21 27.54 -22.92
N GLY A 475 -11.41 27.35 -22.36
CA GLY A 475 -12.66 27.63 -23.05
C GLY A 475 -13.83 26.79 -22.55
N LYS A 476 -15.04 27.12 -23.01
CA LYS A 476 -16.27 26.37 -22.68
C LYS A 476 -16.27 24.93 -23.21
N GLN A 477 -15.45 24.63 -24.22
CA GLN A 477 -15.33 23.32 -24.86
C GLN A 477 -13.85 22.88 -24.91
N ALA A 478 -13.07 23.22 -23.88
CA ALA A 478 -11.68 22.79 -23.79
C ALA A 478 -11.58 21.26 -23.91
N LYS A 479 -10.66 20.80 -24.75
CA LYS A 479 -10.37 19.36 -24.94
C LYS A 479 -9.61 18.80 -23.74
N ILE A 480 -8.74 19.61 -23.15
CA ILE A 480 -7.99 19.30 -21.93
C ILE A 480 -8.78 19.82 -20.75
N SER A 481 -9.24 18.92 -19.89
CA SER A 481 -10.07 19.22 -18.73
C SER A 481 -9.31 19.14 -17.40
N GLN A 482 -8.13 18.54 -17.38
CA GLN A 482 -7.30 18.48 -16.18
C GLN A 482 -6.70 19.86 -15.81
N PRO A 483 -7.00 20.42 -14.63
CA PRO A 483 -6.55 21.75 -14.24
C PRO A 483 -5.02 21.91 -14.17
N ASN A 484 -4.30 20.87 -13.75
CA ASN A 484 -2.83 20.90 -13.74
C ASN A 484 -2.23 21.09 -15.14
N LEU A 485 -2.80 20.46 -16.18
CA LEU A 485 -2.37 20.65 -17.57
C LEU A 485 -2.73 22.05 -18.10
N GLN A 486 -3.92 22.55 -17.75
CA GLN A 486 -4.36 23.90 -18.12
C GLN A 486 -3.44 24.97 -17.50
N LYS A 487 -3.13 24.83 -16.20
CA LYS A 487 -2.18 25.68 -15.48
C LYS A 487 -0.80 25.61 -16.10
N GLN A 488 -0.29 24.40 -16.37
CA GLN A 488 1.02 24.22 -17.00
C GLN A 488 1.10 24.91 -18.36
N PHE A 489 0.05 24.79 -19.19
CA PHE A 489 -0.02 25.51 -20.46
C PHE A 489 0.13 27.02 -20.24
N ILE A 490 -0.71 27.62 -19.40
CA ILE A 490 -0.69 29.08 -19.14
C ILE A 490 0.67 29.53 -18.60
N THR A 491 1.22 28.80 -17.64
CA THR A 491 2.36 29.29 -16.84
C THR A 491 3.72 28.97 -17.44
N GLN A 492 3.82 27.91 -18.26
CA GLN A 492 5.11 27.38 -18.70
C GLN A 492 5.22 27.21 -20.22
N GLN A 493 4.10 27.05 -20.94
CA GLN A 493 4.13 26.65 -22.36
C GLN A 493 3.59 27.71 -23.32
N ALA A 494 2.62 28.52 -22.88
CA ALA A 494 1.93 29.49 -23.71
C ALA A 494 2.86 30.65 -24.08
N ASN A 495 2.93 30.95 -25.38
CA ASN A 495 3.58 32.13 -25.90
C ASN A 495 2.71 33.40 -25.69
N ILE A 496 3.28 34.55 -26.03
CA ILE A 496 2.64 35.86 -25.85
C ILE A 496 1.27 35.90 -26.54
N ASP A 497 1.17 35.42 -27.78
CA ASP A 497 -0.08 35.43 -28.55
C ASP A 497 -1.19 34.60 -27.89
N SER A 498 -0.83 33.42 -27.37
CA SER A 498 -1.76 32.54 -26.66
C SER A 498 -2.24 33.18 -25.35
N LEU A 499 -1.33 33.79 -24.59
CA LEU A 499 -1.67 34.50 -23.35
C LEU A 499 -2.60 35.69 -23.60
N ASP A 500 -2.36 36.46 -24.65
CA ASP A 500 -3.22 37.57 -25.03
C ASP A 500 -4.64 37.11 -25.40
N LYS A 501 -4.74 35.99 -26.13
CA LYS A 501 -6.04 35.37 -26.45
C LYS A 501 -6.77 34.88 -25.20
N ILE A 502 -6.05 34.23 -24.27
CA ILE A 502 -6.59 33.81 -22.97
C ILE A 502 -7.09 35.02 -22.17
N LYS A 503 -6.30 36.08 -22.06
CA LYS A 503 -6.68 37.32 -21.36
C LYS A 503 -7.94 37.96 -21.95
N ARG A 504 -8.05 38.00 -23.28
CA ARG A 504 -9.26 38.48 -23.96
C ARG A 504 -10.46 37.59 -23.72
N TRP A 505 -10.27 36.27 -23.65
CA TRP A 505 -11.34 35.33 -23.32
C TRP A 505 -11.83 35.51 -21.89
N ILE A 506 -10.92 35.62 -20.91
CA ILE A 506 -11.27 35.86 -19.51
C ILE A 506 -12.06 37.16 -19.37
N ARG A 507 -11.68 38.25 -20.04
CA ARG A 507 -12.41 39.53 -19.97
C ARG A 507 -13.84 39.50 -20.52
N LYS A 508 -14.22 38.46 -21.27
CA LYS A 508 -15.57 38.32 -21.84
C LYS A 508 -16.54 37.60 -20.89
N PHE A 509 -16.04 37.08 -19.78
CA PHE A 509 -16.80 36.38 -18.73
C PHE A 509 -16.47 37.01 -17.38
#